data_AF-A0A1Q7VLU9-F1
#
_entry.id   AF-A0A1Q7VLU9-F1
#
_cell.length_a   1.000
_cell.length_b   1.000
_cell.length_c   1.000
_cell.angle_alpha   90.00
_cell.angle_beta   90.00
_cell.angle_gamma   90.00
#
_symmetry.space_group_name_H-M   'P 1'
#
loop_
_entity.id
_entity.type
_entity.pdbx_description
1 polymer ?
#
loop_
_entity_poly.entity_id
_entity_poly.type
_entity_poly.pdbx_seq_one_letter_code
_entity_poly.pdbx_strand_id
1 'polypeptide(L)'
;MLFLWIFGNNVEDSMGRVRFFFWYIAAGLAAAFAQTFVTLQYSDPVGSSIPNVGASGAIAGVLGAYLVLLPDASVLTFFFLVFFFFWRHIPAFLFLGIWFLLQLWEGGFAVLHPQAGGGVAFFAHIGGFAFGALTIGLVAKQRPLRPVTQWTRS
;
A
#
# COMPACT_ATOMS: atom_id res chain seq x y z
N MET A 1 -8.31 -1.03 6.65
CA MET A 1 -9.44 -1.77 6.06
C MET A 1 -10.11 -1.02 4.91
N LEU A 2 -10.35 0.30 5.01
CA LEU A 2 -10.88 1.12 3.89
C LEU A 2 -10.13 0.90 2.56
N PHE A 3 -8.79 0.97 2.58
CA PHE A 3 -7.97 0.73 1.39
C PHE A 3 -8.17 -0.67 0.79
N LEU A 4 -8.27 -1.70 1.63
CA LEU A 4 -8.53 -3.06 1.13
C LEU A 4 -9.92 -3.15 0.47
N TRP A 5 -10.91 -2.45 1.02
CA TRP A 5 -12.25 -2.40 0.44
C TRP A 5 -12.29 -1.65 -0.90
N ILE A 6 -11.54 -0.55 -1.03
CA ILE A 6 -11.49 0.27 -2.26
C ILE A 6 -10.69 -0.43 -3.37
N PHE A 7 -9.50 -0.94 -3.05
CA PHE A 7 -8.53 -1.42 -4.04
C PHE A 7 -8.50 -2.95 -4.17
N GLY A 8 -8.88 -3.67 -3.13
CA GLY A 8 -8.75 -5.13 -3.05
C GLY A 8 -9.60 -5.87 -4.06
N ASN A 9 -10.85 -5.46 -4.28
CA ASN A 9 -11.76 -6.13 -5.22
C ASN A 9 -11.16 -6.17 -6.63
N ASN A 10 -10.59 -5.07 -7.13
CA ASN A 10 -9.97 -5.06 -8.46
C ASN A 10 -8.73 -5.97 -8.52
N VAL A 11 -7.90 -6.00 -7.47
CA VAL A 11 -6.74 -6.88 -7.44
C VAL A 11 -7.17 -8.35 -7.37
N GLU A 12 -8.18 -8.67 -6.55
CA GLU A 12 -8.77 -10.00 -6.45
C GLU A 12 -9.36 -10.45 -7.79
N ASP A 13 -10.11 -9.59 -8.50
CA ASP A 13 -10.69 -9.88 -9.81
C ASP A 13 -9.66 -10.25 -10.87
N SER A 14 -8.43 -9.71 -10.76
CA SER A 14 -7.36 -9.99 -11.71
C SER A 14 -6.83 -11.43 -11.62
N MET A 15 -6.95 -12.10 -10.46
CA MET A 15 -6.35 -13.41 -10.19
C MET A 15 -7.31 -14.46 -9.62
N GLY A 16 -8.47 -14.05 -9.12
CA GLY A 16 -9.45 -14.88 -8.43
C GLY A 16 -9.19 -15.03 -6.92
N ARG A 17 -10.27 -15.21 -6.17
CA ARG A 17 -10.33 -15.24 -4.69
C ARG A 17 -9.30 -16.10 -3.99
N VAL A 18 -9.13 -17.35 -4.43
CA VAL A 18 -8.22 -18.30 -3.78
C VAL A 18 -6.76 -17.86 -3.93
N ARG A 19 -6.38 -17.41 -5.13
CA ARG A 19 -5.02 -16.92 -5.39
C ARG A 19 -4.76 -15.63 -4.64
N PHE A 20 -5.74 -14.73 -4.63
CA PHE A 20 -5.68 -13.48 -3.88
C PHE A 20 -5.44 -13.73 -2.39
N PHE A 21 -6.13 -14.69 -1.78
CA PHE A 21 -5.93 -15.02 -0.36
C PHE A 21 -4.47 -15.42 -0.05
N PHE A 22 -3.89 -16.38 -0.77
CA PHE A 22 -2.51 -16.81 -0.54
C PHE A 22 -1.49 -15.73 -0.90
N TRP A 23 -1.74 -15.00 -1.99
CA TRP A 23 -0.88 -13.90 -2.42
C TRP A 23 -0.91 -12.73 -1.41
N TYR A 24 -2.07 -12.43 -0.82
CA TYR A 24 -2.23 -11.42 0.23
C TYR A 24 -1.45 -11.80 1.49
N ILE A 25 -1.48 -13.06 1.89
CA ILE A 25 -0.64 -13.57 2.99
C ILE A 25 0.85 -13.44 2.64
N ALA A 26 1.25 -13.83 1.43
CA ALA A 26 2.63 -13.69 0.97
C ALA A 26 3.09 -12.22 0.98
N ALA A 27 2.23 -11.28 0.58
CA ALA A 27 2.51 -9.85 0.67
C ALA A 27 2.70 -9.39 2.13
N GLY A 28 1.87 -9.89 3.06
CA GLY A 28 2.03 -9.63 4.49
C GLY A 28 3.34 -10.17 5.05
N LEU A 29 3.76 -11.38 4.64
CA LEU A 29 5.04 -11.95 5.02
C LEU A 29 6.20 -11.14 4.46
N ALA A 30 6.18 -10.76 3.18
CA ALA A 30 7.20 -9.92 2.56
C ALA A 30 7.33 -8.56 3.26
N ALA A 31 6.20 -7.94 3.61
CA ALA A 31 6.17 -6.72 4.40
C ALA A 31 6.81 -6.91 5.79
N ALA A 32 6.44 -7.97 6.50
CA ALA A 32 7.03 -8.29 7.79
C ALA A 32 8.55 -8.49 7.70
N PHE A 33 9.02 -9.25 6.71
CA PHE A 33 10.45 -9.45 6.47
C PHE A 33 11.18 -8.14 6.19
N ALA A 34 10.63 -7.27 5.34
CA ALA A 34 11.25 -5.98 5.03
C ALA A 34 11.40 -5.11 6.28
N GLN A 35 10.35 -5.02 7.12
CA GLN A 35 10.41 -4.28 8.38
C GLN A 35 11.41 -4.90 9.35
N THR A 36 11.35 -6.21 9.57
CA THR A 36 12.26 -6.91 10.49
C THR A 36 13.71 -6.76 10.07
N PHE A 37 14.01 -6.88 8.77
CA PHE A 37 15.37 -6.70 8.25
C PHE A 37 15.93 -5.31 8.59
N VAL A 38 15.15 -4.25 8.38
CA VAL A 38 15.59 -2.88 8.69
C VAL A 38 15.69 -2.66 10.20
N THR A 39 14.73 -3.16 10.98
CA THR A 39 14.78 -3.04 12.44
C THR A 39 16.03 -3.73 13.02
N LEU A 40 16.38 -4.93 12.56
CA LEU A 40 17.56 -5.65 13.03
C LEU A 40 18.88 -4.96 12.65
N GLN A 41 18.90 -4.24 11.53
CA GLN A 41 20.12 -3.62 11.03
C GLN A 41 20.35 -2.19 11.55
N TYR A 42 19.27 -1.45 11.85
CA TYR A 42 19.33 -0.01 12.09
C TYR A 42 18.65 0.47 13.38
N SER A 43 18.01 -0.41 14.16
CA SER A 43 17.35 -0.02 15.42
C SER A 43 18.17 -0.42 16.66
N ASP A 44 18.09 0.43 17.70
CA ASP A 44 18.63 0.18 19.03
C ASP A 44 17.86 -0.99 19.73
N PRO A 45 18.41 -1.69 20.73
CA PRO A 45 17.76 -2.85 21.37
C PRO A 45 16.34 -2.56 21.87
N VAL A 46 16.06 -1.34 22.33
CA VAL A 46 14.71 -0.91 22.74
C VAL A 46 13.75 -0.90 21.55
N GLY A 47 14.16 -0.35 20.40
CA GLY A 47 13.36 -0.32 19.18
C GLY A 47 13.12 -1.71 18.59
N SER A 48 14.06 -2.64 18.76
CA SER A 48 13.93 -4.04 18.31
C SER A 48 12.88 -4.84 19.09
N SER A 49 12.46 -4.36 20.26
CA SER A 49 11.47 -5.02 21.12
C SER A 49 10.02 -4.62 20.83
N ILE A 50 9.82 -3.63 19.94
CA ILE A 50 8.48 -3.15 19.56
C ILE A 50 7.86 -4.14 18.56
N PRO A 51 6.73 -4.79 18.90
CA PRO A 51 6.11 -5.75 18.00
C PRO A 51 5.51 -5.06 16.78
N ASN A 52 5.93 -5.50 15.59
CA ASN A 52 5.35 -5.08 14.32
C ASN A 52 4.20 -6.01 13.93
N VAL A 53 2.99 -5.69 14.39
CA VAL A 53 1.76 -6.44 14.07
C VAL A 53 0.81 -5.54 13.31
N GLY A 54 0.48 -5.88 12.07
CA GLY A 54 -0.49 -5.13 11.30
C GLY A 54 -0.78 -5.71 9.94
N ALA A 55 -2.06 -5.70 9.54
CA ALA A 55 -2.48 -6.05 8.19
C ALA A 55 -2.06 -4.99 7.14
N SER A 56 -1.58 -3.82 7.57
CA SER A 56 -1.30 -2.68 6.69
C SER A 56 -0.20 -2.97 5.65
N GLY A 57 0.81 -3.79 5.98
CA GLY A 57 1.82 -4.22 5.02
C GLY A 57 1.25 -5.06 3.87
N ALA A 58 0.36 -6.01 4.18
CA ALA A 58 -0.35 -6.79 3.16
C ALA A 58 -1.25 -5.90 2.29
N ILE A 59 -1.94 -4.93 2.91
CA ILE A 59 -2.73 -3.91 2.19
C ILE A 59 -1.82 -3.08 1.29
N ALA A 60 -0.61 -2.70 1.73
CA ALA A 60 0.33 -1.99 0.88
C ALA A 60 0.71 -2.80 -0.36
N GLY A 61 0.82 -4.13 -0.25
CA GLY A 61 0.95 -5.01 -1.41
C GLY A 61 -0.22 -4.94 -2.38
N VAL A 62 -1.45 -4.91 -1.88
CA VAL A 62 -2.64 -4.66 -2.72
C VAL A 62 -2.53 -3.32 -3.44
N LEU A 63 -2.06 -2.26 -2.77
CA LEU A 63 -1.87 -0.94 -3.39
C LEU A 63 -0.80 -0.97 -4.49
N GLY A 64 0.34 -1.62 -4.26
CA GLY A 64 1.38 -1.77 -5.27
C GLY A 64 0.92 -2.54 -6.50
N ALA A 65 0.17 -3.63 -6.29
CA ALA A 65 -0.46 -4.37 -7.38
C ALA A 65 -1.50 -3.53 -8.15
N TYR A 66 -2.32 -2.78 -7.42
CA TYR A 66 -3.33 -1.90 -8.01
C TYR A 66 -2.69 -0.82 -8.90
N LEU A 67 -1.61 -0.20 -8.42
CA LEU A 67 -0.85 0.79 -9.19
C LEU A 67 -0.44 0.27 -10.56
N VAL A 68 0.04 -0.98 -10.62
CA VAL A 68 0.51 -1.62 -11.86
C VAL A 68 -0.66 -2.02 -12.76
N LEU A 69 -1.75 -2.55 -12.18
CA LEU A 69 -2.91 -3.02 -12.95
C LEU A 69 -3.77 -1.88 -13.50
N LEU A 70 -3.92 -0.80 -12.73
CA LEU A 70 -4.90 0.26 -12.94
C LEU A 70 -4.31 1.66 -12.69
N PRO A 71 -3.19 2.05 -13.33
CA PRO A 71 -2.51 3.33 -13.06
C PRO A 71 -3.41 4.55 -13.37
N ASP A 72 -4.25 4.43 -14.38
CA ASP A 72 -5.16 5.50 -14.84
C ASP A 72 -6.53 5.49 -14.16
N ALA A 73 -6.79 4.55 -13.23
CA ALA A 73 -8.06 4.52 -12.51
C ALA A 73 -8.18 5.73 -11.59
N SER A 74 -9.37 6.32 -11.50
CA SER A 74 -9.61 7.49 -10.67
C SER A 74 -9.97 7.09 -9.24
N VAL A 75 -9.22 7.63 -8.29
CA VAL A 75 -9.49 7.54 -6.85
C VAL A 75 -10.22 8.81 -6.43
N LEU A 76 -11.41 8.66 -5.85
CA LEU A 76 -12.12 9.79 -5.26
C LEU A 76 -11.44 10.15 -3.95
N THR A 77 -10.77 11.30 -3.94
CA THR A 77 -10.02 11.80 -2.78
C THR A 77 -10.75 12.99 -2.17
N PHE A 78 -10.95 12.93 -0.85
CA PHE A 78 -11.42 14.06 -0.06
C PHE A 78 -10.23 14.93 0.33
N PHE A 79 -10.24 16.19 -0.10
CA PHE A 79 -9.27 17.18 0.35
C PHE A 79 -9.84 17.99 1.50
N PHE A 80 -9.11 17.99 2.62
CA PHE A 80 -9.36 18.82 3.78
C PHE A 80 -8.19 19.80 3.92
N LEU A 81 -8.39 21.07 3.55
CA LEU A 81 -7.37 22.10 3.61
C LEU A 81 -7.88 23.28 4.46
N VAL A 82 -7.75 23.17 5.79
CA VAL A 82 -8.13 24.14 6.84
C VAL A 82 -9.55 24.73 6.71
N PHE A 83 -9.81 25.52 5.67
CA PHE A 83 -11.10 26.14 5.36
C PHE A 83 -11.76 25.65 4.05
N PHE A 84 -11.05 24.86 3.23
CA PHE A 84 -11.55 24.35 1.96
C PHE A 84 -11.76 22.84 2.01
N PHE A 85 -12.94 22.42 1.56
CA PHE A 85 -13.35 21.02 1.49
C PHE A 85 -13.85 20.74 0.08
N PHE A 86 -13.20 19.82 -0.62
CA PHE A 86 -13.68 19.40 -1.93
C PHE A 86 -13.28 17.98 -2.24
N TRP A 87 -14.12 17.35 -3.07
CA TRP A 87 -13.88 16.03 -3.63
C TRP A 87 -13.19 16.17 -4.98
N ARG A 88 -12.11 15.41 -5.19
CA ARG A 88 -11.42 15.40 -6.48
C ARG A 88 -11.07 13.97 -6.87
N HIS A 89 -11.25 13.68 -8.15
CA HIS A 89 -10.75 12.46 -8.75
C HIS A 89 -9.26 12.62 -9.06
N ILE A 90 -8.43 11.81 -8.43
CA ILE A 90 -6.98 11.77 -8.63
C ILE A 90 -6.64 10.42 -9.28
N PRO A 91 -5.83 10.38 -10.35
CA PRO A 91 -5.42 9.11 -10.93
C PRO A 91 -4.61 8.30 -9.92
N ALA A 92 -4.82 6.99 -9.90
CA ALA A 92 -4.23 6.07 -8.94
C ALA A 92 -2.70 6.15 -8.95
N PHE A 93 -2.08 6.37 -10.11
CA PHE A 93 -0.62 6.54 -10.18
C PHE A 93 -0.10 7.71 -9.36
N LEU A 94 -0.79 8.86 -9.36
CA LEU A 94 -0.41 10.00 -8.52
C LEU A 94 -0.71 9.70 -7.07
N PHE A 95 -1.93 9.22 -6.77
CA PHE A 95 -2.36 9.01 -5.40
C PHE A 95 -1.48 7.99 -4.66
N LEU A 96 -1.29 6.82 -5.27
CA LEU A 96 -0.50 5.73 -4.68
C LEU A 96 1.00 5.99 -4.80
N GLY A 97 1.46 6.62 -5.89
CA GLY A 97 2.86 7.01 -6.06
C GLY A 97 3.31 8.02 -5.02
N ILE A 98 2.54 9.09 -4.79
CA ILE A 98 2.83 10.07 -3.74
C ILE A 98 2.82 9.38 -2.37
N TRP A 99 1.81 8.56 -2.09
CA TRP A 99 1.74 7.84 -0.82
C TRP A 99 2.98 6.96 -0.59
N PHE A 100 3.44 6.23 -1.61
CA PHE A 100 4.64 5.39 -1.53
C PHE A 100 5.92 6.22 -1.33
N LEU A 101 6.07 7.34 -2.04
CA LEU A 101 7.19 8.26 -1.85
C LEU A 101 7.23 8.83 -0.42
N LEU A 102 6.07 9.12 0.17
CA LEU A 102 5.97 9.51 1.58
C LEU A 102 6.41 8.37 2.50
N GLN A 103 6.07 7.11 2.21
CA GLN A 103 6.59 5.99 3.02
C GLN A 103 8.12 5.92 3.00
N LEU A 104 8.75 6.14 1.84
CA LEU A 104 10.21 6.18 1.70
C LEU A 104 10.82 7.34 2.50
N TRP A 105 10.22 8.52 2.42
CA TRP A 105 10.66 9.70 3.16
C TRP A 105 10.58 9.48 4.67
N GLU A 106 9.41 9.09 5.16
CA GLU A 106 9.17 8.87 6.59
C GLU A 106 10.00 7.69 7.12
N GLY A 107 10.13 6.61 6.35
CA GLY A 107 10.99 5.48 6.70
C GLY A 107 12.47 5.87 6.80
N GLY A 108 12.97 6.68 5.86
CA GLY A 108 14.33 7.23 5.91
C GLY A 108 14.53 8.16 7.11
N PHE A 109 13.55 9.02 7.40
CA PHE A 109 13.58 9.88 8.58
C PHE A 109 13.60 9.08 9.88
N ALA A 110 12.79 8.01 9.98
CA ALA A 110 12.72 7.14 11.14
C ALA A 110 14.02 6.36 11.40
N VAL A 111 14.77 6.00 10.35
CA VAL A 111 16.11 5.39 10.50
C VAL A 111 17.12 6.38 11.10
N LEU A 112 17.06 7.64 10.67
CA LEU A 112 17.96 8.69 11.17
C LEU A 112 17.56 9.21 12.55
N HIS A 113 16.27 9.15 12.88
CA HIS A 113 15.72 9.64 14.15
C HIS A 113 14.81 8.56 14.78
N PRO A 114 15.36 7.46 15.32
CA PRO A 114 14.57 6.33 15.82
C PRO A 114 13.55 6.71 16.91
N GLN A 115 13.88 7.72 17.72
CA GLN A 115 13.02 8.22 18.80
C GLN A 115 11.84 9.08 18.30
N ALA A 116 11.87 9.53 17.04
CA ALA A 116 10.83 10.37 16.42
C ALA A 116 9.91 9.59 15.47
N GLY A 117 10.22 8.33 15.14
CA GLY A 117 9.56 7.53 14.11
C GLY A 117 8.12 7.05 14.41
N GLY A 118 7.51 7.51 15.50
CA GLY A 118 6.07 7.39 15.77
C GLY A 118 5.50 5.96 15.88
N GLY A 119 6.32 4.92 15.92
CA GLY A 119 5.88 3.52 16.00
C GLY A 119 5.24 2.97 14.71
N VAL A 120 5.35 3.67 13.59
CA VAL A 120 4.80 3.23 12.30
C VAL A 120 5.82 2.37 11.55
N ALA A 121 5.38 1.19 11.09
CA ALA A 121 6.20 0.25 10.32
C ALA A 121 6.33 0.65 8.84
N PHE A 122 6.98 1.78 8.56
CA PHE A 122 7.12 2.32 7.18
C PHE A 122 7.74 1.30 6.21
N PHE A 123 8.71 0.51 6.65
CA PHE A 123 9.35 -0.50 5.80
C PHE A 123 8.46 -1.71 5.53
N ALA A 124 7.47 -1.99 6.39
CA ALA A 124 6.42 -2.96 6.06
C ALA A 124 5.56 -2.45 4.90
N HIS A 125 5.23 -1.16 4.87
CA HIS A 125 4.49 -0.58 3.74
C HIS A 125 5.32 -0.58 2.47
N ILE A 126 6.59 -0.18 2.54
CA ILE A 126 7.50 -0.17 1.39
C ILE A 126 7.68 -1.58 0.83
N GLY A 127 8.00 -2.55 1.68
CA GLY A 127 8.23 -3.94 1.30
C GLY A 127 6.96 -4.60 0.75
N GLY A 128 5.82 -4.38 1.39
CA GLY A 128 4.52 -4.85 0.90
C GLY A 128 4.22 -4.28 -0.49
N PHE A 129 4.30 -2.96 -0.65
CA PHE A 129 4.04 -2.28 -1.92
C PHE A 129 4.95 -2.76 -3.05
N ALA A 130 6.26 -2.87 -2.78
CA ALA A 130 7.23 -3.39 -3.74
C ALA A 130 6.92 -4.84 -4.13
N PHE A 131 6.63 -5.72 -3.16
CA PHE A 131 6.18 -7.09 -3.43
C PHE A 131 4.96 -7.09 -4.34
N GLY A 132 3.97 -6.26 -4.03
CA GLY A 132 2.76 -6.11 -4.80
C GLY A 132 3.01 -5.74 -6.27
N ALA A 133 3.74 -4.64 -6.47
CA ALA A 133 4.06 -4.11 -7.78
C ALA A 133 4.90 -5.08 -8.63
N LEU A 134 5.85 -5.78 -8.00
CA LEU A 134 6.78 -6.67 -8.72
C LEU A 134 6.17 -8.04 -9.03
N THR A 135 5.28 -8.57 -8.19
CA THR A 135 4.78 -9.95 -8.33
C THR A 135 3.43 -10.05 -9.01
N ILE A 136 2.67 -8.94 -9.15
CA ILE A 136 1.30 -8.99 -9.68
C ILE A 136 1.23 -9.57 -11.10
N GLY A 137 2.23 -9.31 -11.95
CA GLY A 137 2.32 -9.85 -13.30
C GLY A 137 2.45 -11.38 -13.37
N LEU A 138 2.90 -12.02 -12.27
CA LEU A 138 3.04 -13.48 -12.19
C LEU A 138 1.71 -14.19 -11.85
N VAL A 139 0.80 -13.47 -11.18
CA VAL A 139 -0.43 -14.06 -10.62
C VAL A 139 -1.70 -13.60 -11.32
N ALA A 140 -1.66 -12.41 -11.94
CA ALA A 140 -2.77 -11.87 -12.72
C ALA A 140 -3.04 -12.72 -13.97
N LYS A 141 -4.30 -13.11 -14.15
CA LYS A 141 -4.79 -13.88 -15.30
C LYS A 141 -5.55 -13.03 -16.31
N GLN A 142 -6.10 -11.90 -15.86
CA GLN A 142 -6.93 -11.04 -16.67
C GLN A 142 -6.81 -9.59 -16.19
N ARG A 143 -7.18 -8.64 -17.07
CA ARG A 143 -7.30 -7.25 -16.66
C ARG A 143 -8.52 -7.10 -15.75
N PRO A 144 -8.38 -6.52 -14.56
CA PRO A 144 -9.51 -6.31 -13.70
C PRO A 144 -10.45 -5.26 -14.27
N LEU A 145 -11.72 -5.33 -13.89
CA LEU A 145 -12.69 -4.30 -14.24
C LEU A 145 -12.20 -2.97 -13.68
N ARG A 146 -12.30 -1.91 -14.48
CA ARG A 146 -12.05 -0.56 -13.96
C ARG A 146 -13.12 -0.26 -12.90
N PRO A 147 -12.77 0.42 -11.79
CA PRO A 147 -13.76 0.90 -10.85
C PRO A 147 -14.81 1.70 -11.63
N VAL A 148 -16.07 1.36 -11.41
CA VAL A 148 -17.19 2.04 -12.06
C VAL A 148 -17.32 3.41 -11.40
N THR A 149 -16.52 4.39 -11.82
CA THR A 149 -16.83 5.80 -11.59
C THR A 149 -17.92 6.20 -12.58
N GLN A 150 -19.13 5.66 -12.41
CA GLN A 150 -20.33 6.08 -13.15
C GLN A 150 -20.79 7.43 -12.61
N TRP A 151 -20.22 8.53 -13.13
CA TRP A 151 -20.84 9.86 -13.01
C TRP A 151 -20.65 10.75 -14.24
N THR A 152 -20.20 10.22 -15.38
CA THR A 152 -20.08 11.01 -16.64
C THR A 152 -21.20 10.72 -17.64
N ARG A 153 -22.45 10.76 -17.18
CA ARG A 153 -23.61 11.00 -18.06
C ARG A 153 -24.58 11.94 -17.37
N SER A 154 -24.37 13.23 -17.58
CA SER A 154 -25.38 14.28 -17.55
C SER A 154 -25.08 15.23 -18.69
#